data_AF-A0AA86MVQ5-F1
#
_entry.id   AF-A0AA86MVQ5-F1
#
_cell.length_a   1.000
_cell.length_b   1.000
_cell.length_c   1.000
_cell.angle_alpha   90.00
_cell.angle_beta   90.00
_cell.angle_gamma   90.00
#
_symmetry.space_group_name_H-M   'P 1'
#
loop_
_entity.id
_entity.type
_entity.pdbx_description
1 polymer ?
#
loop_
_entity_poly.entity_id
_entity_poly.type
_entity_poly.pdbx_seq_one_letter_code
_entity_poly.pdbx_strand_id
1 'polypeptide(L)' 'MPTPKPSSDRKMFGIRLPDSLMKEIKHLAVDEGKPMNELVEEGLRDLMKKYREKRRESR' A
#
# COMPACT_ATOMS: atom_id res chain seq x y z
N MET A 1 -19.02 10.52 -26.97
CA MET A 1 -19.42 10.50 -25.54
C MET A 1 -18.17 10.75 -24.71
N PRO A 2 -18.11 11.77 -23.83
CA PRO A 2 -17.01 11.91 -22.89
C PRO A 2 -17.19 10.87 -21.78
N THR A 3 -16.21 9.99 -21.60
CA THR A 3 -16.19 8.99 -20.53
C THR A 3 -16.12 9.68 -19.16
N PRO A 4 -16.88 9.21 -18.15
CA PRO A 4 -16.82 9.77 -16.81
C PRO A 4 -15.41 9.58 -16.22
N LYS A 5 -14.81 10.67 -15.70
CA LYS A 5 -13.53 10.61 -14.99
C LYS A 5 -13.75 9.85 -13.68
N PRO A 6 -13.02 8.75 -13.41
CA PRO A 6 -13.11 8.09 -12.11
C PRO A 6 -12.67 9.07 -11.00
N SER A 7 -13.40 9.07 -9.89
CA SER A 7 -13.22 9.95 -8.73
C SER A 7 -11.75 10.03 -8.27
N SER A 8 -11.23 11.26 -8.22
CA SER A 8 -9.81 11.62 -8.00
C SER A 8 -9.31 11.52 -6.55
N ASP A 9 -9.80 10.59 -5.73
CA ASP A 9 -9.33 10.48 -4.33
C ASP A 9 -7.96 9.79 -4.19
N ARG A 10 -7.42 9.29 -5.31
CA ARG A 10 -6.10 8.64 -5.35
C ARG A 10 -5.04 9.63 -5.82
N LYS A 11 -4.02 9.85 -4.98
CA LYS A 11 -2.83 10.62 -5.35
C LYS A 11 -1.69 9.67 -5.70
N MET A 12 -0.98 9.96 -6.79
CA MET A 12 0.23 9.23 -7.16
C MET A 12 1.34 9.54 -6.15
N PHE A 13 1.97 8.52 -5.60
CA PHE A 13 3.06 8.65 -4.64
C PHE A 13 4.24 7.79 -5.09
N GLY A 14 5.37 8.45 -5.40
CA GLY A 14 6.60 7.78 -5.83
C GLY A 14 7.53 7.55 -4.64
N ILE A 15 7.97 6.30 -4.44
CA ILE A 15 8.96 5.93 -3.42
C ILE A 15 10.09 5.10 -4.03
N ARG A 16 11.28 5.21 -3.46
CA ARG A 16 12.40 4.31 -3.77
C ARG A 16 12.45 3.21 -2.72
N LEU A 17 12.41 1.97 -3.18
CA LEU A 17 12.51 0.78 -2.35
C LEU A 17 13.75 -0.04 -2.77
N PRO A 18 14.34 -0.83 -1.85
CA PRO A 18 15.34 -1.82 -2.20
C PRO A 18 14.81 -2.82 -3.23
N ASP A 19 15.67 -3.26 -4.15
CA ASP A 19 15.28 -4.20 -5.22
C ASP A 19 14.82 -5.56 -4.66
N SER A 20 15.42 -6.03 -3.55
CA SER A 20 14.98 -7.25 -2.86
C SER A 20 13.53 -7.16 -2.40
N LEU A 21 13.17 -6.06 -1.72
CA LEU A 21 11.82 -5.83 -1.22
C LEU A 21 10.81 -5.73 -2.37
N MET A 22 11.19 -5.08 -3.48
CA MET A 22 10.36 -5.00 -4.67
C MET A 22 10.09 -6.40 -5.27
N LYS A 23 11.07 -7.30 -5.26
CA LYS A 23 10.90 -8.69 -5.72
C LYS A 23 9.97 -9.46 -4.80
N GLU A 24 10.18 -9.38 -3.48
CA GLU A 24 9.33 -10.05 -2.49
C GLU A 24 7.86 -9.64 -2.61
N ILE A 25 7.57 -8.34 -2.73
CA ILE A 25 6.20 -7.85 -2.90
C ILE A 25 5.59 -8.33 -4.22
N LYS A 26 6.38 -8.40 -5.30
CA LYS A 26 5.90 -8.94 -6.59
C LYS A 26 5.57 -10.42 -6.50
N HIS A 27 6.40 -11.22 -5.84
CA HIS A 27 6.10 -12.64 -5.62
C HIS A 27 4.82 -12.79 -4.81
N LEU A 28 4.68 -12.03 -3.71
CA LEU A 28 3.46 -12.03 -2.90
C LEU A 28 2.22 -11.63 -3.70
N ALA A 29 2.32 -10.64 -4.59
CA ALA A 29 1.24 -10.23 -5.48
C ALA A 29 0.79 -11.36 -6.41
N VAL A 30 1.73 -12.14 -6.93
CA VAL A 30 1.45 -13.31 -7.78
C VAL A 30 0.80 -14.42 -6.96
N ASP A 31 1.35 -14.72 -5.78
CA ASP A 31 0.88 -15.81 -4.92
C ASP A 31 -0.55 -15.55 -4.40
N GLU A 32 -0.86 -14.31 -4.03
CA GLU A 32 -2.17 -13.89 -3.54
C GLU A 32 -3.16 -13.51 -4.66
N GLY A 33 -2.70 -13.43 -5.91
CA GLY A 33 -3.51 -12.96 -7.04
C GLY A 33 -3.99 -11.51 -6.89
N LYS A 34 -3.26 -10.68 -6.15
CA LYS A 34 -3.62 -9.29 -5.82
C LYS A 34 -2.78 -8.27 -6.57
N PRO A 35 -3.32 -7.09 -6.90
CA PRO A 35 -2.52 -5.99 -7.42
C PRO A 35 -1.47 -5.52 -6.39
N MET A 36 -0.24 -5.27 -6.84
CA MET A 36 0.84 -4.79 -5.98
C MET A 36 0.49 -3.52 -5.19
N ASN A 37 -0.27 -2.60 -5.80
CA ASN A 37 -0.71 -1.39 -5.12
C ASN A 37 -1.62 -1.67 -3.92
N GLU A 38 -2.44 -2.72 -3.99
CA GLU A 38 -3.34 -3.11 -2.90
C GLU A 38 -2.54 -3.65 -1.71
N LEU A 39 -1.54 -4.50 -1.97
CA LEU A 39 -0.62 -5.00 -0.94
C LEU A 39 0.18 -3.88 -0.27
N VAL A 40 0.65 -2.91 -1.07
CA VAL A 40 1.37 -1.74 -0.53
C VAL A 40 0.43 -0.90 0.34
N GLU A 41 -0.81 -0.69 -0.09
CA GLU A 41 -1.81 0.04 0.71
C GLU A 41 -2.13 -0.69 2.01
N GLU A 42 -2.31 -2.02 1.97
CA GLU A 42 -2.52 -2.87 3.14
C GLU A 42 -1.37 -2.72 4.14
N GLY A 43 -0.11 -2.87 3.69
CA GLY A 43 1.06 -2.71 4.53
C GLY A 43 1.19 -1.32 5.15
N LEU A 44 0.83 -0.25 4.42
CA LEU A 44 0.81 1.11 4.95
C LEU A 44 -0.28 1.30 6.02
N ARG A 45 -1.47 0.72 5.83
CA ARG A 45 -2.57 0.78 6.81
C ARG A 45 -2.19 0.05 8.10
N ASP A 46 -1.58 -1.12 7.99
CA ASP A 46 -1.12 -1.90 9.13
C ASP A 46 0.00 -1.20 9.90
N LEU A 47 0.94 -0.56 9.17
CA LEU A 47 1.95 0.28 9.78
C LEU A 47 1.31 1.41 10.60
N MET A 48 0.35 2.13 10.02
CA MET A 48 -0.34 3.23 10.71
C MET A 48 -1.13 2.76 11.93
N LYS A 49 -1.78 1.58 11.84
CA LYS A 49 -2.47 0.95 12.97
C LYS A 49 -1.50 0.64 14.11
N LYS A 50 -0.38 -0.02 13.81
CA LYS A 50 0.69 -0.34 14.77
C LYS A 50 1.20 0.90 15.51
N TYR A 51 1.40 2.02 14.81
CA TYR A 51 1.85 3.27 15.44
C TYR A 51 0.76 3.99 16.25
N ARG A 52 -0.52 3.82 15.90
CA ARG A 52 -1.64 4.32 16.72
C ARG A 52 -1.74 3.54 18.02
N GLU A 53 -1.63 2.21 17.95
CA GLU A 53 -1.68 1.33 19.12
C GLU A 53 -0.50 1.60 20.07
N LYS A 54 0.73 1.68 19.54
CA LYS A 54 1.92 2.05 20.35
C LYS A 54 1.74 3.37 21.10
N ARG A 55 1.15 4.39 20.45
CA ARG A 55 0.89 5.69 21.10
C ARG A 55 -0.22 5.63 22.14
N ARG A 56 -1.17 4.70 22.01
CA ARG A 56 -2.23 4.49 22.99
C ARG A 56 -1.73 3.76 24.23
N GLU A 57 -0.77 2.85 24.07
CA GLU A 57 -0.15 2.11 25.18
C GLU A 57 0.89 2.96 25.95
N SER A 58 1.45 3.98 25.29
CA SER A 58 2.39 4.93 25.91
C SER A 58 1.73 6.10 26.65
N ARG A 59 0.40 6.12 26.78
CA ARG A 59 -0.40 7.23 27.34
C ARG A 59 -1.33 6.71 28.42
#